data_AF-A0A1D1XHC9-F1
#
_entry.id   AF-A0A1D1XHC9-F1
#
_cell.length_a   1.000
_cell.length_b   1.000
_cell.length_c   1.000
_cell.angle_alpha   90.00
_cell.angle_beta   90.00
_cell.angle_gamma   90.00
#
_symmetry.space_group_name_H-M   'P 1'
#
loop_
_entity.id
_entity.type
_entity.pdbx_description
1 polymer ?
#
loop_
_entity_poly.entity_id
_entity_poly.type
_entity_poly.pdbx_seq_one_letter_code
_entity_poly.pdbx_strand_id
1 'polypeptide(L)'
;LHSVGLSCKVLDKESFQKQMLEKLIWISAFMLVGARHPGAAVGVVEKEHRSEVESLIAELASAAAAEKGMIFEEGIEGRLCAYSRAVAHFPTAVKEFKWRNGWFYSLTQKALEEGKPDPCPLHSAWLKELNVI
;
A
#
# COMPACT_ATOMS: atom_id res chain seq x y z
N LEU A 1 17.47 4.79 -24.93
CA LEU A 1 16.37 4.01 -24.33
C LEU A 1 16.25 2.63 -25.00
N HIS A 2 16.06 2.51 -26.32
CA HIS A 2 16.04 1.20 -27.00
C HIS A 2 17.40 0.49 -27.14
N SER A 3 18.52 1.19 -26.94
CA SER A 3 19.88 0.67 -27.13
C SER A 3 20.36 -0.38 -26.11
N VAL A 4 19.57 -0.64 -25.06
CA VAL A 4 19.84 -1.65 -24.02
C VAL A 4 18.69 -2.64 -23.84
N GLY A 5 17.77 -2.73 -24.82
CA GLY A 5 16.61 -3.64 -24.75
C GLY A 5 15.52 -3.19 -23.77
N LEU A 6 15.58 -1.95 -23.25
CA LEU A 6 14.52 -1.40 -22.43
C LEU A 6 13.34 -1.00 -23.33
N SER A 7 12.15 -1.53 -23.02
CA SER A 7 10.90 -1.10 -23.65
C SER A 7 10.31 0.09 -22.89
N CYS A 8 9.94 1.14 -23.61
CA CYS A 8 9.16 2.24 -23.07
C CYS A 8 7.73 2.10 -23.60
N LYS A 9 6.76 1.89 -22.69
CA LYS A 9 5.35 1.92 -23.02
C LYS A 9 4.80 3.27 -22.58
N VAL A 10 4.28 4.05 -23.54
CA VAL A 10 3.56 5.28 -23.22
C VAL A 10 2.22 4.87 -22.65
N LEU A 11 2.02 5.12 -21.36
CA LEU A 11 0.73 4.95 -20.70
C LEU A 11 0.00 6.29 -20.74
N ASP A 12 -1.33 6.24 -20.86
CA ASP A 12 -2.13 7.41 -20.56
C ASP A 12 -1.99 7.78 -19.06
N LYS A 13 -2.34 9.02 -18.75
CA LYS A 13 -2.17 9.59 -17.41
C LYS A 13 -2.89 8.78 -16.33
N GLU A 14 -4.10 8.30 -16.61
CA GLU A 14 -4.92 7.59 -15.63
C GLU A 14 -4.33 6.21 -15.35
N SER A 15 -4.01 5.46 -16.41
CA SER A 15 -3.36 4.14 -16.30
C SER A 15 -2.02 4.20 -15.56
N PHE A 16 -1.24 5.26 -15.80
CA PHE A 16 0.01 5.49 -15.07
C PHE A 16 -0.23 5.77 -13.59
N GLN A 17 -1.21 6.64 -13.26
CA GLN A 17 -1.55 6.97 -11.87
C GLN A 17 -2.07 5.76 -11.10
N LYS A 18 -2.89 4.90 -11.72
CA LYS A 18 -3.36 3.65 -11.11
C LYS A 18 -2.18 2.76 -10.74
N GLN A 19 -1.25 2.50 -11.66
CA GLN A 19 -0.07 1.66 -11.37
C GLN A 19 0.83 2.26 -10.28
N MET A 20 1.01 3.59 -10.26
CA MET A 20 1.76 4.25 -9.19
C MET A 20 1.09 4.04 -7.83
N LEU A 21 -0.24 4.18 -7.75
CA LEU A 21 -0.99 4.00 -6.52
C LEU A 21 -1.02 2.53 -6.08
N GLU A 22 -1.21 1.57 -7.00
CA GLU A 22 -1.10 0.15 -6.66
C GLU A 22 0.26 -0.18 -6.06
N LYS A 23 1.35 0.37 -6.62
CA LYS A 23 2.70 0.20 -6.06
C LYS A 23 2.85 0.83 -4.67
N LEU A 24 2.25 2.00 -4.46
CA LEU A 24 2.26 2.69 -3.17
C LEU A 24 1.43 1.95 -2.11
N ILE A 25 0.24 1.46 -2.48
CA ILE A 25 -0.63 0.62 -1.64
C ILE A 25 0.14 -0.64 -1.24
N TRP A 26 0.73 -1.34 -2.21
CA TRP A 26 1.51 -2.56 -1.95
C TRP A 26 2.61 -2.33 -0.93
N ILE A 27 3.46 -1.32 -1.14
CA ILE A 27 4.61 -1.10 -0.25
C ILE A 27 4.17 -0.59 1.13
N SER A 28 3.13 0.24 1.21
CA SER A 28 2.59 0.70 2.49
C SER A 28 2.01 -0.46 3.29
N ALA A 29 1.20 -1.32 2.63
CA ALA A 29 0.53 -2.43 3.29
C ALA A 29 1.50 -3.53 3.75
N PHE A 30 2.33 -4.06 2.85
CA PHE A 30 3.23 -5.17 3.18
C PHE A 30 4.27 -4.78 4.22
N MET A 31 4.80 -3.56 4.14
CA MET A 31 5.81 -3.10 5.10
C MET A 31 5.22 -2.81 6.47
N LEU A 32 3.97 -2.31 6.52
CA LEU A 32 3.28 -2.07 7.77
C LEU A 32 2.91 -3.38 8.47
N VAL A 33 2.23 -4.30 7.77
CA VAL A 33 1.87 -5.61 8.33
C VAL A 33 3.11 -6.36 8.79
N GLY A 34 4.15 -6.44 7.95
CA GLY A 34 5.37 -7.12 8.35
C GLY A 34 6.11 -6.46 9.51
N ALA A 35 5.99 -5.14 9.71
CA ALA A 35 6.54 -4.48 10.90
C ALA A 35 5.78 -4.82 12.19
N ARG A 36 4.50 -5.25 12.10
CA ARG A 36 3.72 -5.78 13.23
C ARG A 36 4.11 -7.20 13.62
N HIS A 37 4.79 -7.91 12.72
CA HIS A 37 5.23 -9.29 12.93
C HIS A 37 6.78 -9.33 12.90
N PRO A 38 7.46 -9.09 14.04
CA PRO A 38 8.90 -8.87 14.07
C PRO A 38 9.70 -9.97 13.34
N GLY A 39 10.52 -9.56 12.38
CA GLY A 39 11.34 -10.48 11.58
C GLY A 39 10.64 -11.10 10.37
N ALA A 40 9.37 -10.80 10.13
CA ALA A 40 8.67 -11.25 8.93
C ALA A 40 9.34 -10.68 7.67
N ALA A 41 9.54 -11.53 6.68
CA ALA A 41 9.82 -11.09 5.31
C ALA A 41 8.52 -10.95 4.53
N VAL A 42 8.56 -10.31 3.36
CA VAL A 42 7.38 -10.11 2.50
C VAL A 42 6.63 -11.42 2.22
N GLY A 43 7.33 -12.53 2.03
CA GLY A 43 6.72 -13.84 1.80
C GLY A 43 6.03 -14.43 3.04
N VAL A 44 6.53 -14.12 4.24
CA VAL A 44 5.87 -14.51 5.50
C VAL A 44 4.56 -13.72 5.63
N VAL A 45 4.59 -12.42 5.33
CA VAL A 45 3.37 -11.59 5.32
C VAL A 45 2.32 -12.15 4.35
N GLU A 46 2.71 -12.49 3.12
CA GLU A 46 1.76 -13.03 2.12
C GLU A 46 1.18 -14.39 2.50
N LYS A 47 1.97 -15.24 3.18
CA LYS A 47 1.58 -16.62 3.49
C LYS A 47 0.86 -16.76 4.82
N GLU A 48 1.37 -16.10 5.86
CA GLU A 48 0.97 -16.30 7.26
C GLU A 48 0.07 -15.17 7.78
N HIS A 49 0.20 -13.96 7.22
CA HIS A 49 -0.58 -12.77 7.62
C HIS A 49 -1.44 -12.24 6.47
N ARG A 50 -1.89 -13.16 5.61
CA ARG A 50 -2.59 -12.83 4.37
C ARG A 50 -3.85 -11.99 4.58
N SER A 51 -4.70 -12.39 5.53
CA SER A 51 -5.95 -11.67 5.80
C SER A 51 -5.71 -10.23 6.26
N GLU A 52 -4.66 -10.00 7.05
CA GLU A 52 -4.28 -8.66 7.50
C GLU A 52 -3.85 -7.78 6.32
N VAL A 53 -2.96 -8.30 5.46
CA VAL A 53 -2.47 -7.52 4.32
C VAL A 53 -3.55 -7.29 3.26
N GLU A 54 -4.43 -8.27 3.00
CA GLU A 54 -5.56 -8.10 2.10
C GLU A 54 -6.55 -7.04 2.63
N SER A 55 -6.86 -7.07 3.93
CA SER A 55 -7.75 -6.09 4.56
C SER A 55 -7.18 -4.67 4.47
N LEU A 56 -5.88 -4.52 4.71
CA LEU A 56 -5.20 -3.23 4.60
C LEU A 56 -5.09 -2.75 3.14
N ILE A 57 -4.82 -3.65 2.19
CA ILE A 57 -4.81 -3.29 0.76
C ILE A 57 -6.20 -2.76 0.35
N ALA A 58 -7.27 -3.44 0.74
CA ALA A 58 -8.64 -3.03 0.41
C ALA A 58 -8.97 -1.64 0.99
N GLU A 59 -8.60 -1.39 2.25
CA GLU A 59 -8.79 -0.08 2.91
C GLU A 59 -8.02 1.04 2.18
N LEU A 60 -6.72 0.84 1.93
CA LEU A 60 -5.88 1.84 1.26
C LEU A 60 -6.32 2.09 -0.19
N ALA A 61 -6.75 1.04 -0.89
CA ALA A 61 -7.30 1.16 -2.24
C ALA A 61 -8.60 1.97 -2.25
N SER A 62 -9.51 1.73 -1.29
CA SER A 62 -10.74 2.50 -1.13
C SER A 62 -10.46 3.98 -0.87
N ALA A 63 -9.55 4.30 0.06
CA ALA A 63 -9.17 5.67 0.36
C ALA A 63 -8.50 6.37 -0.83
N ALA A 64 -7.60 5.69 -1.54
CA ALA A 64 -6.94 6.23 -2.73
C ALA A 64 -7.94 6.46 -3.88
N ALA A 65 -8.87 5.53 -4.09
CA ALA A 65 -9.93 5.64 -5.09
C ALA A 65 -10.82 6.86 -4.83
N ALA A 66 -11.25 7.05 -3.58
CA ALA A 66 -12.06 8.20 -3.18
C ALA A 66 -11.32 9.53 -3.36
N GLU A 67 -10.05 9.62 -2.94
CA GLU A 67 -9.26 10.86 -3.04
C GLU A 67 -8.90 11.23 -4.48
N LYS A 68 -8.71 10.24 -5.36
CA LYS A 68 -8.29 10.47 -6.75
C LYS A 68 -9.42 10.37 -7.77
N GLY A 69 -10.64 10.06 -7.34
CA GLY A 69 -11.79 9.89 -8.22
C GLY A 69 -11.59 8.79 -9.26
N MET A 70 -10.96 7.67 -8.86
CA MET A 70 -10.64 6.56 -9.75
C MET A 70 -11.14 5.22 -9.21
N ILE A 71 -11.17 4.22 -10.08
CA ILE A 71 -11.58 2.84 -9.74
C ILE A 71 -10.41 1.91 -10.05
N PHE A 72 -10.02 1.12 -9.05
CA PHE A 72 -9.05 0.02 -9.23
C PHE A 72 -9.75 -1.21 -9.80
N GLU A 73 -9.02 -2.02 -10.57
CA GLU A 73 -9.55 -3.28 -11.08
C GLU A 73 -9.79 -4.27 -9.94
N GLU A 74 -10.88 -5.03 -10.05
CA GLU A 74 -11.25 -6.10 -9.10
C GLU A 74 -10.09 -7.07 -8.87
N GLY A 75 -9.94 -7.53 -7.62
CA GLY A 75 -8.87 -8.47 -7.23
C GLY A 75 -7.49 -7.82 -7.09
N ILE A 76 -7.43 -6.51 -6.81
CA ILE A 76 -6.18 -5.80 -6.50
C ILE A 76 -5.39 -6.49 -5.38
N GLU A 77 -6.06 -6.96 -4.35
CA GLU A 77 -5.47 -7.71 -3.22
C GLU A 77 -4.74 -8.95 -3.73
N GLY A 78 -5.41 -9.75 -4.57
CA GLY A 78 -4.86 -10.95 -5.16
C GLY A 78 -3.67 -10.66 -6.09
N ARG A 79 -3.75 -9.61 -6.92
CA ARG A 79 -2.64 -9.19 -7.80
C ARG A 79 -1.43 -8.73 -7.01
N LEU A 80 -1.63 -7.93 -5.98
CA LEU A 80 -0.56 -7.41 -5.13
C LEU A 80 0.10 -8.51 -4.27
N CYS A 81 -0.69 -9.47 -3.77
CA CYS A 81 -0.15 -10.68 -3.16
C CYS A 81 0.60 -11.57 -4.16
N ALA A 82 0.14 -11.67 -5.41
CA ALA A 82 0.85 -12.42 -6.43
C ALA A 82 2.22 -11.81 -6.75
N TYR A 83 2.27 -10.49 -6.88
CA TYR A 83 3.52 -9.75 -7.08
C TYR A 83 4.50 -9.94 -5.90
N SER A 84 4.00 -9.92 -4.66
CA SER A 84 4.86 -10.01 -3.47
C SER A 84 5.69 -11.30 -3.41
N ARG A 85 5.21 -12.39 -4.00
CA ARG A 85 5.95 -13.66 -4.11
C ARG A 85 7.27 -13.55 -4.88
N ALA A 86 7.36 -12.63 -5.85
CA ALA A 86 8.61 -12.38 -6.59
C ALA A 86 9.70 -11.70 -5.72
N VAL A 87 9.30 -11.11 -4.60
CA VAL A 87 10.16 -10.38 -3.66
C VAL A 87 10.03 -10.93 -2.23
N ALA A 88 9.69 -12.20 -2.10
CA ALA A 88 9.34 -12.84 -0.83
C ALA A 88 10.44 -12.76 0.26
N HIS A 89 11.70 -12.71 -0.15
CA HIS A 89 12.86 -12.67 0.77
C HIS A 89 13.16 -11.28 1.34
N PHE A 90 12.51 -10.22 0.83
CA PHE A 90 12.81 -8.86 1.30
C PHE A 90 12.30 -8.66 2.74
N PRO A 91 13.12 -8.06 3.63
CA PRO A 91 12.70 -7.77 4.98
C PRO A 91 11.68 -6.63 4.99
N THR A 92 10.67 -6.73 5.86
CA THR A 92 9.67 -5.67 6.03
C THR A 92 10.06 -4.70 7.12
N ALA A 93 9.86 -3.41 6.87
CA ALA A 93 10.00 -2.37 7.86
C ALA A 93 9.29 -1.10 7.39
N VAL A 94 8.67 -0.38 8.33
CA VAL A 94 8.16 0.97 8.04
C VAL A 94 9.37 1.91 7.87
N LYS A 95 9.59 2.34 6.63
CA LYS A 95 10.68 3.25 6.24
C LYS A 95 10.14 4.33 5.32
N GLU A 96 10.89 5.41 5.17
CA GLU A 96 10.55 6.52 4.26
C GLU A 96 9.11 7.02 4.48
N PHE A 97 8.70 7.15 5.75
CA PHE A 97 7.30 7.30 6.16
C PHE A 97 6.55 8.32 5.29
N LYS A 98 7.08 9.54 5.16
CA LYS A 98 6.50 10.62 4.35
C LYS A 98 6.10 10.19 2.93
N TRP A 99 6.88 9.31 2.30
CA TRP A 99 6.72 8.89 0.91
C TRP A 99 5.96 7.56 0.75
N ARG A 100 5.79 6.80 1.83
CA ARG A 100 5.04 5.54 1.85
C ARG A 100 3.72 5.73 2.60
N ASN A 101 3.71 5.45 3.89
CA ASN A 101 2.52 5.51 4.74
C ASN A 101 2.01 6.94 5.01
N GLY A 102 2.87 7.95 4.88
CA GLY A 102 2.57 9.33 5.26
C GLY A 102 1.48 9.98 4.40
N TRP A 103 1.38 9.62 3.11
CA TRP A 103 0.29 10.13 2.28
C TRP A 103 -1.08 9.63 2.76
N PHE A 104 -1.22 8.33 3.02
CA PHE A 104 -2.46 7.75 3.55
C PHE A 104 -2.81 8.33 4.92
N TYR A 105 -1.84 8.45 5.82
CA TYR A 105 -2.07 9.05 7.13
C TYR A 105 -2.49 10.52 7.03
N SER A 106 -1.97 11.27 6.06
CA SER A 106 -2.43 12.65 5.82
C SER A 106 -3.90 12.73 5.40
N LEU A 107 -4.43 11.70 4.72
CA LEU A 107 -5.87 11.62 4.40
C LEU A 107 -6.70 11.45 5.67
N THR A 108 -6.22 10.63 6.60
CA THR A 108 -6.79 10.51 7.94
C THR A 108 -6.80 11.84 8.67
N GLN A 109 -5.65 12.52 8.74
CA GLN A 109 -5.55 13.80 9.44
C GLN A 109 -6.53 14.83 8.87
N LYS A 110 -6.57 14.97 7.54
CA LYS A 110 -7.50 15.86 6.83
C LYS A 110 -8.97 15.53 7.17
N ALA A 111 -9.35 14.25 7.12
CA ALA A 111 -10.73 13.85 7.40
C ALA A 111 -11.12 14.17 8.85
N LEU A 112 -10.24 13.89 9.82
CA LEU A 112 -10.48 14.16 11.23
C LEU A 112 -10.56 15.67 11.53
N GLU A 113 -9.73 16.50 10.89
CA GLU A 113 -9.80 17.96 10.97
C GLU A 113 -11.12 18.51 10.45
N GLU A 114 -11.69 17.87 9.42
CA GLU A 114 -13.01 18.18 8.87
C GLU A 114 -14.18 17.58 9.69
N GLY A 115 -13.90 16.91 10.81
CA GLY A 115 -14.90 16.24 11.64
C GLY A 115 -15.51 14.98 11.00
N LYS A 116 -14.87 14.42 9.96
CA LYS A 116 -15.29 13.19 9.29
C LYS A 116 -14.63 11.96 9.92
N PRO A 117 -15.20 10.77 9.72
CA PRO A 117 -14.55 9.52 10.11
C PRO A 117 -13.18 9.33 9.43
N ASP A 118 -12.30 8.58 10.10
CA ASP A 118 -11.03 8.15 9.53
C ASP A 118 -11.29 7.26 8.29
N PRO A 119 -10.78 7.62 7.08
CA PRO A 119 -10.89 6.80 5.88
C PRO A 119 -9.98 5.56 5.89
N CYS A 120 -8.94 5.52 6.75
CA CYS A 120 -8.00 4.42 6.87
C CYS A 120 -7.86 3.95 8.34
N PRO A 121 -8.95 3.49 9.00
CA PRO A 121 -8.93 3.20 10.44
C PRO A 121 -7.97 2.06 10.83
N LEU A 122 -7.82 1.00 10.02
CA LEU A 122 -6.84 -0.06 10.28
C LEU A 122 -5.42 0.46 10.16
N HIS A 123 -5.14 1.19 9.07
CA HIS A 123 -3.83 1.80 8.82
C HIS A 123 -3.40 2.70 9.98
N SER A 124 -4.27 3.63 10.39
CA SER A 124 -4.01 4.55 11.51
C SER A 124 -3.83 3.82 12.84
N ALA A 125 -4.63 2.80 13.11
CA ALA A 125 -4.50 2.00 14.33
C ALA A 125 -3.15 1.27 14.37
N TRP A 126 -2.74 0.65 13.27
CA TRP A 126 -1.49 -0.12 13.21
C TRP A 126 -0.25 0.77 13.19
N LEU A 127 -0.33 1.97 12.60
CA LEU A 127 0.76 2.95 12.73
C LEU A 127 0.95 3.40 14.18
N LYS A 128 -0.13 3.60 14.95
CA LYS A 128 -0.08 3.92 16.39
C LYS A 128 0.47 2.74 17.21
N GLU A 129 0.02 1.52 16.91
CA GLU A 129 0.49 0.28 17.57
C GLU A 129 2.03 0.16 17.51
N LEU A 130 2.62 0.57 16.39
CA LEU A 130 4.07 0.53 16.16
C LEU A 130 4.82 1.79 16.63
N ASN A 131 4.14 2.75 17.26
CA ASN A 131 4.69 4.06 17.64
C ASN A 131 5.37 4.80 16.47
N VAL A 132 4.81 4.70 15.26
CA VAL A 132 5.30 5.40 14.06
C VAL A 132 4.71 6.82 13.98
N ILE A 133 3.51 7.00 14.55
CA ILE A 133 2.76 8.26 14.64
C ILE A 133 2.29 8.50 16.06
#